data_AF-A0AA39SYS0-F1
#
_entry.id   AF-A0AA39SYS0-F1
#
_cell.length_a   1.000
_cell.length_b   1.000
_cell.length_c   1.000
_cell.angle_alpha   90.00
_cell.angle_beta   90.00
_cell.angle_gamma   90.00
#
_symmetry.space_group_name_H-M   'P 1'
#
loop_
_entity.id
_entity.type
_entity.pdbx_description
1 polymer ?
#
loop_
_entity_poly.entity_id
_entity_poly.type
_entity_poly.pdbx_seq_one_letter_code
_entity_poly.pdbx_strand_id
1 'polypeptide(L)'
;MPWWEFRSLSCVQNLMGFFQVESSRRLDNSANSHHWPLLEYWNKECRMTDVTSGFHSVKSHGTTVARTHLHDWVILLLLGVVVFILNFVHPFYRFVGKDMMYDIKYPFKNNTVPFWAVVTCAIGFPMLAFLIVYFRRRCVYDLHHAILGLSYSLLLTQILTDAIKLTVGRPRPDFFWRCFPDGKDVYDKLGNVICHGKASLIKEGHKSFPSGHTSCSFAGMVFLSLYISGKIQAFDRRGHVAKLCIIFLPLLVATLVGISRVDDYKHHWNDVFAGGLLGLTVATMCYLQFFPLPSHDQGWGPYAYFRALEELGASTHAVNAAQTKGVANDGYIGLQLASDSDSDSDSNSRAEDEESDYIARAEDVEFDSTSRAEDVESRKR
;
A
#
# COMPACT_ATOMS: atom_id res chain seq x y z
N MET A 1 -7.32 -30.40 33.05
CA MET A 1 -8.04 -30.07 31.80
C MET A 1 -7.17 -29.13 30.99
N PRO A 2 -6.51 -29.59 29.91
CA PRO A 2 -5.62 -28.74 29.16
C PRO A 2 -6.20 -28.33 27.79
N TRP A 3 -6.10 -27.04 27.49
CA TRP A 3 -6.58 -26.34 26.30
C TRP A 3 -5.61 -26.46 25.09
N TRP A 4 -5.23 -27.68 24.72
CA TRP A 4 -4.37 -27.90 23.56
C TRP A 4 -4.73 -29.16 22.78
N GLU A 5 -5.88 -29.09 22.11
CA GLU A 5 -6.12 -29.85 20.88
C GLU A 5 -6.84 -28.97 19.86
N PHE A 6 -6.08 -28.15 19.14
CA PHE A 6 -6.45 -27.69 17.80
C PHE A 6 -5.45 -28.25 16.78
N ARG A 7 -5.31 -29.59 16.80
CA ARG A 7 -4.96 -30.35 15.59
C ARG A 7 -6.27 -30.61 14.86
N SER A 8 -6.73 -29.65 14.07
CA SER A 8 -7.59 -29.96 12.95
C SER A 8 -7.57 -28.85 11.91
N LEU A 9 -6.93 -29.16 10.78
CA LEU A 9 -7.08 -28.46 9.51
C LEU A 9 -8.51 -28.62 8.93
N SER A 10 -9.49 -29.12 9.69
CA SER A 10 -10.87 -29.28 9.24
C SER A 10 -11.60 -27.96 9.05
N CYS A 11 -11.25 -26.87 9.75
CA CYS A 11 -11.94 -25.58 9.54
C CYS A 11 -11.56 -24.96 8.17
N VAL A 12 -10.29 -25.09 7.77
CA VAL A 12 -9.80 -24.60 6.45
C VAL A 12 -10.23 -25.54 5.31
N GLN A 13 -10.25 -26.86 5.56
CA GLN A 13 -10.80 -27.83 4.60
C GLN A 13 -12.33 -27.73 4.45
N ASN A 14 -13.07 -27.41 5.51
CA ASN A 14 -14.52 -27.18 5.43
C ASN A 14 -14.84 -25.87 4.70
N LEU A 15 -14.01 -24.83 4.85
CA LEU A 15 -14.20 -23.58 4.10
C LEU A 15 -13.93 -23.78 2.59
N MET A 16 -12.86 -24.49 2.23
CA MET A 16 -12.58 -24.89 0.83
C MET A 16 -13.62 -25.86 0.27
N GLY A 17 -14.11 -26.80 1.09
CA GLY A 17 -15.15 -27.76 0.73
C GLY A 17 -16.51 -27.10 0.47
N PHE A 18 -16.85 -26.02 1.20
CA PHE A 18 -18.05 -25.23 0.94
C PHE A 18 -17.99 -24.53 -0.44
N PHE A 19 -16.83 -24.04 -0.85
CA PHE A 19 -16.63 -23.47 -2.20
C PHE A 19 -16.67 -24.53 -3.32
N GLN A 20 -16.26 -25.77 -3.03
CA GLN A 20 -16.21 -26.84 -4.04
C GLN A 20 -17.56 -27.55 -4.23
N VAL A 21 -18.38 -27.67 -3.18
CA VAL A 21 -19.74 -28.22 -3.26
C VAL A 21 -20.71 -27.27 -4.00
N GLU A 22 -20.53 -25.95 -3.86
CA GLU A 22 -21.33 -24.96 -4.59
C GLU A 22 -20.99 -24.92 -6.09
N SER A 23 -19.75 -25.27 -6.46
CA SER A 23 -19.31 -25.33 -7.87
C SER A 23 -19.86 -26.54 -8.63
N SER A 24 -20.20 -27.64 -7.96
CA SER A 24 -20.67 -28.88 -8.62
C SER A 24 -22.19 -29.00 -8.73
N ARG A 25 -22.98 -28.17 -8.05
CA ARG A 25 -24.45 -28.14 -8.21
C ARG A 25 -24.95 -27.23 -9.33
N ARG A 26 -24.06 -26.58 -10.08
CA ARG A 26 -24.42 -25.62 -11.14
C ARG A 26 -24.09 -26.15 -12.53
N LEU A 27 -24.40 -27.42 -12.77
CA LEU A 27 -24.55 -28.01 -14.11
C LEU A 27 -25.79 -28.88 -14.05
N ASP A 28 -26.96 -28.25 -13.98
CA ASP A 28 -28.21 -28.76 -14.55
C ASP A 28 -29.31 -27.68 -14.40
N ASN A 29 -29.84 -27.27 -15.56
CA ASN A 29 -31.14 -26.65 -15.81
C ASN A 29 -31.72 -25.66 -14.79
N SER A 30 -31.71 -24.38 -15.16
CA SER A 30 -32.94 -23.62 -15.47
C SER A 30 -32.66 -22.11 -15.39
N ALA A 31 -33.17 -21.38 -16.38
CA ALA A 31 -33.11 -19.94 -16.45
C ALA A 31 -33.72 -19.29 -15.19
N ASN A 32 -32.88 -18.67 -14.37
CA ASN A 32 -33.31 -17.57 -13.49
C ASN A 32 -32.14 -16.64 -13.19
N SER A 33 -32.35 -15.38 -13.52
CA SER A 33 -31.44 -14.25 -13.35
C SER A 33 -31.07 -14.05 -11.88
N HIS A 34 -29.97 -14.66 -11.43
CA HIS A 34 -29.27 -14.26 -10.21
C HIS A 34 -28.28 -13.14 -10.54
N HIS A 35 -28.71 -11.92 -10.27
CA HIS A 35 -27.95 -10.68 -10.42
C HIS A 35 -26.76 -10.68 -9.43
N TRP A 36 -25.55 -10.92 -9.93
CA TRP A 36 -24.31 -10.91 -9.15
C TRP A 36 -23.63 -9.53 -9.24
N PRO A 37 -23.62 -8.71 -8.17
CA PRO A 37 -23.19 -7.30 -8.22
C PRO A 37 -21.72 -7.11 -8.57
N LEU A 38 -20.86 -8.10 -8.28
CA LEU A 38 -19.45 -8.04 -8.69
C LEU A 38 -19.37 -8.04 -10.22
N LEU A 39 -20.15 -8.86 -10.92
CA LEU A 39 -20.08 -8.99 -12.39
C LEU A 39 -20.48 -7.69 -13.09
N GLU A 40 -21.47 -6.98 -12.57
CA GLU A 40 -21.91 -5.69 -13.10
C GLU A 40 -20.90 -4.55 -12.83
N TYR A 41 -20.27 -4.57 -11.65
CA TYR A 41 -19.17 -3.66 -11.33
C TYR A 41 -17.96 -3.92 -12.25
N TRP A 42 -17.59 -5.18 -12.45
CA TRP A 42 -16.56 -5.60 -13.40
C TRP A 42 -16.88 -5.17 -14.85
N ASN A 43 -18.16 -5.20 -15.25
CA ASN A 43 -18.59 -4.75 -16.57
C ASN A 43 -18.55 -3.22 -16.74
N LYS A 44 -18.69 -2.43 -15.67
CA LYS A 44 -18.50 -0.97 -15.71
C LYS A 44 -17.04 -0.57 -15.89
N GLU A 45 -16.12 -1.29 -15.26
CA GLU A 45 -14.67 -1.06 -15.40
C GLU A 45 -14.19 -1.46 -16.81
N CYS A 46 -14.67 -2.58 -17.38
CA CYS A 46 -14.44 -2.95 -18.78
C CYS A 46 -14.95 -1.90 -19.78
N ARG A 47 -16.11 -1.28 -19.51
CA ARG A 47 -16.72 -0.29 -20.41
C ARG A 47 -15.99 1.06 -20.42
N MET A 48 -15.36 1.46 -19.31
CA MET A 48 -14.49 2.64 -19.28
C MET A 48 -13.14 2.38 -19.95
N THR A 49 -12.57 1.17 -19.80
CA THR A 49 -11.32 0.80 -20.48
C THR A 49 -11.43 0.76 -22.01
N ASP A 50 -12.61 0.43 -22.55
CA ASP A 50 -12.83 0.38 -24.01
C ASP A 50 -12.90 1.77 -24.66
N VAL A 51 -13.37 2.80 -23.93
CA VAL A 51 -13.48 4.18 -24.48
C VAL A 51 -12.10 4.86 -24.55
N THR A 52 -11.14 4.45 -23.72
CA THR A 52 -9.75 4.95 -23.69
C THR A 52 -8.76 3.97 -24.33
N SER A 53 -9.13 3.35 -25.46
CA SER A 53 -8.32 2.33 -26.15
C SER A 53 -6.98 2.85 -26.69
N GLY A 54 -6.02 3.04 -25.79
CA GLY A 54 -4.59 3.12 -26.03
C GLY A 54 -3.90 2.09 -25.13
N PHE A 55 -3.78 0.85 -25.60
CA PHE A 55 -3.20 -0.26 -24.84
C PHE A 55 -1.75 0.04 -24.40
N HIS A 56 -1.55 0.48 -23.16
CA HIS A 56 -0.22 0.65 -22.55
C HIS A 56 0.34 -0.71 -22.09
N SER A 57 0.87 -1.48 -23.03
CA SER A 57 1.62 -2.71 -22.77
C SER A 57 3.00 -2.40 -22.17
N VAL A 58 3.51 -3.27 -21.26
CA VAL A 58 4.86 -3.17 -20.68
C VAL A 58 5.94 -2.98 -21.74
N LYS A 59 5.76 -3.56 -22.94
CA LYS A 59 6.73 -3.48 -24.04
C LYS A 59 6.89 -2.09 -24.65
N SER A 60 5.88 -1.21 -24.61
CA SER A 60 5.99 0.13 -25.23
C SER A 60 6.17 1.27 -24.22
N HIS A 61 5.65 1.13 -22.99
CA HIS A 61 5.66 2.22 -22.00
C HIS A 61 6.33 1.87 -20.66
N GLY A 62 6.65 0.59 -20.39
CA GLY A 62 7.25 0.20 -19.10
C GLY A 62 8.65 0.79 -18.87
N THR A 63 9.45 0.87 -19.92
CA THR A 63 10.78 1.51 -19.89
C THR A 63 10.69 3.02 -19.69
N THR A 64 9.69 3.67 -20.29
CA THR A 64 9.42 5.11 -20.10
C THR A 64 9.07 5.40 -18.64
N VAL A 65 8.13 4.64 -18.06
CA VAL A 65 7.73 4.79 -16.66
C VAL A 65 8.90 4.50 -15.71
N ALA A 66 9.70 3.46 -15.96
CA ALA A 66 10.86 3.18 -15.12
C ALA A 66 11.92 4.30 -15.19
N ARG A 67 12.11 4.92 -16.36
CA ARG A 67 13.09 6.00 -16.56
C ARG A 67 12.64 7.32 -15.91
N THR A 68 11.35 7.64 -15.94
CA THR A 68 10.82 8.83 -15.25
C THR A 68 10.95 8.70 -13.73
N HIS A 69 10.86 7.48 -13.20
CA HIS A 69 11.02 7.17 -11.76
C HIS A 69 12.42 6.69 -11.36
N LEU A 70 13.47 7.00 -12.16
CA LEU A 70 14.83 6.53 -11.89
C LEU A 70 15.31 6.91 -10.48
N HIS A 71 14.99 8.13 -10.01
CA HIS A 71 15.36 8.59 -8.67
C HIS A 71 14.78 7.71 -7.56
N ASP A 72 13.52 7.27 -7.70
CA ASP A 72 12.87 6.39 -6.73
C ASP A 72 13.58 5.04 -6.62
N TRP A 73 14.04 4.48 -7.75
CA TRP A 73 14.80 3.23 -7.76
C TRP A 73 16.21 3.38 -7.18
N VAL A 74 16.88 4.50 -7.42
CA VAL A 74 18.21 4.79 -6.84
C VAL A 74 18.09 4.91 -5.32
N ILE A 75 17.05 5.58 -4.82
CA ILE A 75 16.79 5.67 -3.37
C ILE A 75 16.51 4.29 -2.78
N LEU A 76 15.70 3.45 -3.43
CA LEU A 76 15.46 2.07 -2.99
C LEU A 76 16.76 1.25 -2.89
N LEU A 77 17.64 1.39 -3.89
CA LEU A 77 18.96 0.74 -3.85
C LEU A 77 19.77 1.21 -2.64
N LEU A 78 19.81 2.52 -2.39
CA LEU A 78 20.51 3.11 -1.25
C LEU A 78 19.93 2.64 0.09
N LEU A 79 18.61 2.57 0.22
CA LEU A 79 17.95 2.01 1.41
C LEU A 79 18.33 0.52 1.60
N GLY A 80 18.41 -0.26 0.52
CA GLY A 80 18.88 -1.65 0.57
C GLY A 80 20.32 -1.78 1.07
N VAL A 81 21.22 -0.89 0.63
CA VAL A 81 22.61 -0.82 1.13
C VAL A 81 22.64 -0.49 2.62
N VAL A 82 21.81 0.45 3.09
CA VAL A 82 21.70 0.78 4.52
C VAL A 82 21.25 -0.44 5.33
N VAL A 83 20.21 -1.16 4.90
CA VAL A 83 19.77 -2.42 5.55
C VAL A 83 20.91 -3.43 5.62
N PHE A 84 21.65 -3.61 4.53
CA PHE A 84 22.79 -4.52 4.50
C PHE A 84 23.84 -4.15 5.55
N ILE A 85 24.22 -2.87 5.63
CA ILE A 85 25.20 -2.36 6.61
C ILE A 85 24.72 -2.59 8.05
N LEU A 86 23.44 -2.30 8.35
CA LEU A 86 22.88 -2.46 9.70
C LEU A 86 22.96 -3.90 10.23
N ASN A 87 22.98 -4.92 9.35
CA ASN A 87 23.11 -6.32 9.77
C ASN A 87 24.48 -6.64 10.40
N PHE A 88 25.54 -5.93 9.98
CA PHE A 88 26.90 -6.14 10.51
C PHE A 88 27.13 -5.43 11.84
N VAL A 89 26.40 -4.35 12.12
CA VAL A 89 26.52 -3.57 13.36
C VAL A 89 26.19 -4.43 14.60
N HIS A 90 26.96 -4.25 15.67
CA HIS A 90 26.71 -4.87 16.96
C HIS A 90 25.65 -4.08 17.74
N PRO A 91 24.67 -4.76 18.37
CA PRO A 91 23.69 -4.08 19.19
C PRO A 91 24.34 -3.55 20.48
N PHE A 92 23.70 -2.57 21.10
CA PHE A 92 23.96 -2.19 22.47
C PHE A 92 23.76 -3.40 23.40
N TYR A 93 24.77 -3.73 24.19
CA TYR A 93 24.69 -4.81 25.17
C TYR A 93 24.14 -4.27 26.48
N ARG A 94 22.81 -4.29 26.61
CA ARG A 94 22.11 -3.89 27.84
C ARG A 94 22.52 -4.81 29.00
N PHE A 95 22.76 -4.23 30.17
CA PHE A 95 23.06 -4.95 31.41
C PHE A 95 22.00 -6.02 31.70
N VAL A 96 22.46 -7.23 32.04
CA VAL A 96 21.61 -8.37 32.43
C VAL A 96 22.11 -8.91 33.76
N GLY A 97 21.34 -8.64 34.81
CA GLY A 97 21.63 -9.11 36.17
C GLY A 97 21.09 -10.51 36.45
N LYS A 98 21.61 -11.15 37.50
CA LYS A 98 21.16 -12.47 37.96
C LYS A 98 19.67 -12.54 38.27
N ASP A 99 19.13 -11.52 38.95
CA ASP A 99 17.72 -11.49 39.34
C ASP A 99 16.77 -11.35 38.15
N MET A 100 17.24 -10.73 37.06
CA MET A 100 16.48 -10.58 35.80
C MET A 100 16.47 -11.87 34.97
N MET A 101 17.38 -12.81 35.26
CA MET A 101 17.60 -13.99 34.43
C MET A 101 16.40 -14.95 34.43
N TYR A 102 15.60 -14.95 35.50
CA TYR A 102 14.43 -15.81 35.62
C TYR A 102 13.42 -15.58 34.49
N ASP A 103 13.17 -14.32 34.12
CA ASP A 103 12.18 -13.95 33.09
C ASP A 103 12.67 -14.22 31.64
N ILE A 104 13.96 -14.53 31.48
CA ILE A 104 14.62 -14.75 30.17
C ILE A 104 15.27 -16.14 30.08
N LYS A 105 14.75 -17.10 30.85
CA LYS A 105 15.19 -18.50 30.91
C LYS A 105 14.29 -19.48 30.15
N TYR A 106 13.42 -18.99 29.27
CA TYR A 106 12.55 -19.85 28.46
C TYR A 106 13.35 -20.76 27.53
N PRO A 107 12.83 -21.95 27.20
CA PRO A 107 13.56 -22.94 26.41
C PRO A 107 13.92 -22.42 25.02
N PHE A 108 15.14 -22.72 24.58
CA PHE A 108 15.60 -22.38 23.24
C PHE A 108 14.94 -23.29 22.19
N LYS A 109 13.89 -22.78 21.53
CA LYS A 109 13.16 -23.49 20.47
C LYS A 109 13.65 -23.11 19.07
N ASN A 110 13.36 -23.97 18.09
CA ASN A 110 13.46 -23.64 16.67
C ASN A 110 12.33 -22.69 16.25
N ASN A 111 12.49 -22.00 15.12
CA ASN A 111 11.46 -21.09 14.62
C ASN A 111 10.32 -21.88 13.96
N THR A 112 9.09 -21.71 14.42
CA THR A 112 7.87 -22.24 13.78
C THR A 112 7.68 -21.61 12.41
N VAL A 113 7.73 -20.27 12.34
CA VAL A 113 7.78 -19.52 11.08
C VAL A 113 9.23 -19.15 10.75
N PRO A 114 9.87 -19.75 9.74
CA PRO A 114 11.22 -19.38 9.34
C PRO A 114 11.24 -18.07 8.53
N PHE A 115 12.41 -17.43 8.42
CA PHE A 115 12.52 -16.11 7.78
C PHE A 115 12.07 -16.10 6.30
N TRP A 116 12.34 -17.16 5.54
CA TRP A 116 11.88 -17.27 4.15
C TRP A 116 10.36 -17.25 4.03
N ALA A 117 9.63 -17.82 4.99
CA ALA A 117 8.18 -17.77 5.01
C ALA A 117 7.65 -16.33 5.22
N VAL A 118 8.36 -15.52 6.02
CA VAL A 118 8.05 -14.09 6.18
C VAL A 118 8.24 -13.35 4.86
N VAL A 119 9.35 -13.59 4.15
CA VAL A 119 9.59 -13.00 2.83
C VAL A 119 8.51 -13.42 1.83
N THR A 120 8.11 -14.69 1.82
CA THR A 120 7.01 -15.18 0.98
C THR A 120 5.68 -14.49 1.31
N CYS A 121 5.37 -14.28 2.59
CA CYS A 121 4.14 -13.58 2.97
C CYS A 121 4.21 -12.09 2.58
N ALA A 122 5.31 -11.42 2.93
CA ALA A 122 5.45 -9.98 2.79
C ALA A 122 5.72 -9.49 1.35
N ILE A 123 6.23 -10.36 0.47
CA ILE A 123 6.50 -10.05 -0.94
C ILE A 123 5.69 -10.97 -1.88
N GLY A 124 5.73 -12.28 -1.66
CA GLY A 124 5.12 -13.26 -2.56
C GLY A 124 3.60 -13.06 -2.75
N PHE A 125 2.84 -12.99 -1.65
CA PHE A 125 1.39 -12.78 -1.74
C PHE A 125 1.02 -11.42 -2.36
N PRO A 126 1.64 -10.28 -1.97
CA PRO A 126 1.40 -9.02 -2.65
C PRO A 126 1.73 -9.05 -4.15
N MET A 127 2.89 -9.61 -4.53
CA MET A 127 3.28 -9.71 -5.94
C MET A 127 2.29 -10.54 -6.74
N LEU A 128 1.80 -11.65 -6.18
CA LEU A 128 0.76 -12.45 -6.82
C LEU A 128 -0.53 -11.63 -7.04
N ALA A 129 -0.98 -10.89 -6.04
CA ALA A 129 -2.16 -10.03 -6.17
C ALA A 129 -1.97 -8.92 -7.20
N PHE A 130 -0.80 -8.27 -7.23
CA PHE A 130 -0.48 -7.23 -8.21
C PHE A 130 -0.48 -7.79 -9.63
N LEU A 131 0.10 -8.97 -9.84
CA LEU A 131 0.10 -9.64 -11.14
C LEU A 131 -1.32 -10.03 -11.57
N ILE A 132 -2.16 -10.55 -10.68
CA ILE A 132 -3.57 -10.87 -10.99
C ILE A 132 -4.32 -9.61 -11.46
N VAL A 133 -4.18 -8.50 -10.73
CA VAL A 133 -4.80 -7.22 -11.11
C VAL A 133 -4.23 -6.70 -12.43
N TYR A 134 -2.91 -6.80 -12.63
CA TYR A 134 -2.26 -6.41 -13.88
C TYR A 134 -2.76 -7.22 -15.07
N PHE A 135 -2.84 -8.54 -14.97
CA PHE A 135 -3.33 -9.38 -16.08
C PHE A 135 -4.79 -9.05 -16.44
N ARG A 136 -5.58 -8.63 -15.45
CA ARG A 136 -6.99 -8.27 -15.62
C ARG A 136 -7.19 -6.86 -16.19
N ARG A 137 -6.43 -5.87 -15.73
CA ARG A 137 -6.61 -4.45 -16.10
C ARG A 137 -5.60 -3.94 -17.11
N ARG A 138 -4.52 -4.68 -17.36
CA ARG A 138 -3.40 -4.31 -18.25
C ARG A 138 -2.83 -2.91 -17.98
N CYS A 139 -2.88 -2.44 -16.73
CA CYS A 139 -2.41 -1.12 -16.33
C CYS A 139 -0.99 -1.20 -15.75
N VAL A 140 0.01 -0.71 -16.50
CA VAL A 140 1.42 -0.72 -16.09
C VAL A 140 1.70 0.25 -14.95
N TYR A 141 1.04 1.41 -14.94
CA TYR A 141 1.18 2.40 -13.88
C TYR A 141 0.79 1.83 -12.51
N ASP A 142 -0.32 1.10 -12.45
CA ASP A 142 -0.81 0.43 -11.26
C ASP A 142 0.20 -0.60 -10.72
N LEU A 143 0.69 -1.48 -11.60
CA LEU A 143 1.69 -2.49 -11.24
C LEU A 143 3.00 -1.84 -10.75
N HIS A 144 3.49 -0.82 -11.47
CA HIS A 144 4.74 -0.14 -11.14
C HIS A 144 4.67 0.54 -9.77
N HIS A 145 3.62 1.30 -9.52
CA HIS A 145 3.43 2.03 -8.26
C HIS A 145 3.13 1.08 -7.09
N ALA A 146 2.44 -0.04 -7.34
CA ALA A 146 2.25 -1.08 -6.34
C ALA A 146 3.59 -1.74 -5.91
N ILE A 147 4.46 -2.05 -6.88
CA ILE A 147 5.79 -2.62 -6.61
C ILE A 147 6.66 -1.61 -5.88
N LEU A 148 6.75 -0.37 -6.37
CA LEU A 148 7.52 0.70 -5.72
C LEU A 148 7.05 0.92 -4.28
N GLY A 149 5.74 1.11 -4.07
CA GLY A 149 5.18 1.34 -2.73
C GLY A 149 5.43 0.20 -1.76
N LEU A 150 5.31 -1.06 -2.23
CA LEU A 150 5.63 -2.24 -1.41
C LEU A 150 7.12 -2.28 -1.06
N SER A 151 8.01 -2.04 -2.02
CA SER A 151 9.47 -2.02 -1.77
C SER A 151 9.86 -0.97 -0.74
N TYR A 152 9.30 0.24 -0.82
CA TYR A 152 9.52 1.28 0.18
C TYR A 152 8.99 0.88 1.55
N SER A 153 7.76 0.36 1.61
CA SER A 153 7.14 -0.13 2.86
C SER A 153 8.06 -1.12 3.58
N LEU A 154 8.59 -2.11 2.86
CA LEU A 154 9.45 -3.16 3.43
C LEU A 154 10.82 -2.63 3.84
N LEU A 155 11.51 -1.87 2.98
CA LEU A 155 12.87 -1.38 3.27
C LEU A 155 12.88 -0.36 4.40
N LEU A 156 11.93 0.60 4.41
CA LEU A 156 11.82 1.56 5.50
C LEU A 156 11.49 0.88 6.82
N THR A 157 10.55 -0.07 6.82
CA THR A 157 10.23 -0.84 8.03
C THR A 157 11.44 -1.63 8.55
N GLN A 158 12.23 -2.23 7.65
CA GLN A 158 13.42 -2.98 8.02
C GLN A 158 14.49 -2.07 8.64
N ILE A 159 14.77 -0.91 8.03
CA ILE A 159 15.73 0.07 8.56
C ILE A 159 15.32 0.52 9.96
N LEU A 160 14.06 0.93 10.13
CA LEU A 160 13.56 1.40 11.42
C LEU A 160 13.62 0.29 12.47
N THR A 161 13.21 -0.92 12.11
CA THR A 161 13.26 -2.08 13.03
C THR A 161 14.68 -2.40 13.45
N ASP A 162 15.63 -2.47 12.51
CA ASP A 162 17.01 -2.81 12.81
C ASP A 162 17.71 -1.70 13.61
N ALA A 163 17.46 -0.43 13.29
CA ALA A 163 17.97 0.71 14.05
C ALA A 163 17.48 0.68 15.51
N ILE A 164 16.19 0.43 15.74
CA ILE A 164 15.63 0.34 17.09
C ILE A 164 16.21 -0.88 17.83
N LYS A 165 16.34 -2.03 17.17
CA LYS A 165 16.94 -3.23 17.77
C LYS A 165 18.38 -3.00 18.23
N LEU A 166 19.18 -2.34 17.38
CA LEU A 166 20.58 -2.06 17.67
C LEU A 166 20.73 -1.09 18.85
N THR A 167 19.84 -0.12 18.99
CA THR A 167 19.91 0.89 20.05
C THR A 167 19.33 0.40 21.37
N VAL A 168 18.23 -0.36 21.35
CA VAL A 168 17.55 -0.82 22.57
C VAL A 168 18.28 -1.99 23.24
N GLY A 169 18.83 -2.93 22.47
CA GLY A 169 19.67 -3.99 23.02
C GLY A 169 18.96 -4.99 23.96
N ARG A 170 17.62 -5.07 23.89
CA ARG A 170 16.79 -5.86 24.81
C ARG A 170 17.07 -7.37 24.66
N PRO A 171 17.38 -8.08 25.76
CA PRO A 171 17.48 -9.54 25.76
C PRO A 171 16.16 -10.22 25.39
N ARG A 172 16.24 -11.34 24.65
CA ARG A 172 15.09 -12.19 24.31
C ARG A 172 14.65 -13.07 25.49
N PRO A 173 13.40 -13.59 25.49
CA PRO A 173 12.95 -14.54 26.50
C PRO A 173 13.77 -15.84 26.56
N ASP A 174 14.45 -16.22 25.46
CA ASP A 174 15.33 -17.38 25.36
C ASP A 174 16.83 -17.04 25.56
N PHE A 175 17.15 -15.87 26.12
CA PHE A 175 18.52 -15.36 26.22
C PHE A 175 19.45 -16.25 27.05
N PHE A 176 18.97 -16.80 28.18
CA PHE A 176 19.77 -17.65 29.06
C PHE A 176 20.50 -18.77 28.30
N TRP A 177 19.76 -19.53 27.48
CA TRP A 177 20.31 -20.67 26.74
C TRP A 177 21.20 -20.27 25.56
N ARG A 178 21.10 -19.03 25.08
CA ARG A 178 22.03 -18.48 24.08
C ARG A 178 23.36 -18.11 24.72
N CYS A 179 23.31 -17.61 25.95
CA CYS A 179 24.45 -17.14 26.71
C CYS A 179 25.21 -18.29 27.40
N PHE A 180 24.47 -19.25 27.97
CA PHE A 180 24.95 -20.37 28.79
C PHE A 180 24.46 -21.71 28.22
N PRO A 181 25.07 -22.23 27.13
CA PRO A 181 24.62 -23.48 26.51
C PRO A 181 24.76 -24.71 27.41
N ASP A 182 25.63 -24.66 28.43
CA ASP A 182 25.84 -25.67 29.47
C ASP A 182 24.95 -25.47 30.71
N GLY A 183 24.14 -24.42 30.74
CA GLY A 183 23.23 -24.09 31.84
C GLY A 183 23.91 -23.54 33.10
N LYS A 184 25.21 -23.20 33.05
CA LYS A 184 25.95 -22.63 34.17
C LYS A 184 26.08 -21.12 34.01
N ASP A 185 25.39 -20.37 34.86
CA ASP A 185 25.43 -18.92 34.81
C ASP A 185 26.66 -18.32 35.50
N VAL A 186 27.28 -17.34 34.82
CA VAL A 186 28.49 -16.66 35.27
C VAL A 186 28.25 -15.15 35.20
N TYR A 187 28.65 -14.44 36.26
CA TYR A 187 28.49 -13.00 36.37
C TYR A 187 29.80 -12.34 36.80
N ASP A 188 30.00 -11.11 36.36
CA ASP A 188 31.13 -10.27 36.79
C ASP A 188 30.92 -9.71 38.21
N LYS A 189 31.90 -8.96 38.70
CA LYS A 189 31.85 -8.34 40.04
C LYS A 189 30.72 -7.31 40.19
N LEU A 190 30.26 -6.73 39.09
CA LEU A 190 29.16 -5.76 39.05
C LEU A 190 27.80 -6.46 38.86
N GLY A 191 27.78 -7.80 38.75
CA GLY A 191 26.58 -8.60 38.57
C GLY A 191 26.10 -8.70 37.12
N ASN A 192 26.87 -8.23 36.14
CA ASN A 192 26.54 -8.37 34.72
C ASN A 192 26.90 -9.77 34.21
N VAL A 193 26.12 -10.25 33.26
CA VAL A 193 26.30 -11.56 32.63
C VAL A 193 27.64 -11.68 31.86
N ILE A 194 28.35 -12.80 32.03
CA ILE A 194 29.52 -13.16 31.23
C ILE A 194 29.14 -14.39 30.37
N CYS A 195 28.78 -14.15 29.10
CA CYS A 195 28.38 -15.22 28.20
C CYS A 195 29.57 -15.99 27.61
N HIS A 196 29.44 -17.32 27.53
CA HIS A 196 30.40 -18.21 26.85
C HIS A 196 29.77 -19.04 25.72
N GLY A 197 28.54 -18.72 25.34
CA GLY A 197 27.88 -19.27 24.15
C GLY A 197 28.44 -18.73 22.83
N LYS A 198 27.81 -19.15 21.72
CA LYS A 198 28.22 -18.71 20.38
C LYS A 198 27.94 -17.22 20.19
N ALA A 199 28.95 -16.43 19.82
CA ALA A 199 28.87 -14.98 19.66
C ALA A 199 27.71 -14.51 18.77
N SER A 200 27.42 -15.21 17.67
CA SER A 200 26.29 -14.89 16.78
C SER A 200 24.93 -15.08 17.45
N LEU A 201 24.78 -16.10 18.30
CA LEU A 201 23.53 -16.36 19.03
C LEU A 201 23.32 -15.35 20.15
N ILE A 202 24.40 -14.95 20.83
CA ILE A 202 24.40 -13.90 21.85
C ILE A 202 24.05 -12.55 21.21
N LYS A 203 24.69 -12.20 20.08
CA LYS A 203 24.36 -10.99 19.30
C LYS A 203 22.87 -10.95 18.96
N GLU A 204 22.31 -12.05 18.48
CA GLU A 204 20.87 -12.14 18.16
C GLU A 204 19.99 -12.13 19.41
N GLY A 205 20.50 -12.64 20.53
CA GLY A 205 19.84 -12.63 21.84
C GLY A 205 19.57 -11.22 22.37
N HIS A 206 20.38 -10.22 22.00
CA HIS A 206 20.18 -8.81 22.36
C HIS A 206 19.29 -8.02 21.38
N LYS A 207 18.74 -8.67 20.34
CA LYS A 207 17.92 -8.02 19.32
C LYS A 207 16.44 -8.38 19.47
N SER A 208 15.86 -8.20 20.66
CA SER A 208 14.46 -8.58 20.93
C SER A 208 13.44 -7.52 20.49
N PHE A 209 13.67 -6.24 20.81
CA PHE A 209 12.66 -5.19 20.59
C PHE A 209 13.01 -4.30 19.39
N PRO A 210 12.07 -4.00 18.47
CA PRO A 210 10.78 -4.67 18.25
C PRO A 210 10.96 -5.97 17.46
N SER A 211 9.88 -6.74 17.23
CA SER A 211 9.97 -7.97 16.43
C SER A 211 10.14 -7.67 14.94
N GLY A 212 11.23 -8.18 14.35
CA GLY A 212 11.53 -8.07 12.91
C GLY A 212 10.64 -8.93 12.01
N HIS A 213 10.26 -10.11 12.49
CA HIS A 213 9.34 -10.97 11.72
C HIS A 213 7.95 -10.32 11.65
N THR A 214 7.46 -9.81 12.78
CA THR A 214 6.15 -9.16 12.86
C THR A 214 6.10 -7.88 12.04
N SER A 215 7.06 -6.97 12.24
CA SER A 215 7.08 -5.69 11.50
C SER A 215 7.15 -5.89 9.98
N CYS A 216 8.02 -6.77 9.49
CA CYS A 216 8.10 -7.09 8.06
C CYS A 216 6.81 -7.72 7.51
N SER A 217 6.20 -8.67 8.25
CA SER A 217 4.91 -9.25 7.84
C SER A 217 3.79 -8.22 7.80
N PHE A 218 3.69 -7.33 8.81
CA PHE A 218 2.71 -6.26 8.81
C PHE A 218 2.98 -5.27 7.67
N ALA A 219 4.23 -4.90 7.41
CA ALA A 219 4.58 -3.96 6.33
C ALA A 219 4.11 -4.43 4.94
N GLY A 220 4.26 -5.72 4.63
CA GLY A 220 3.79 -6.28 3.37
C GLY A 220 2.28 -6.53 3.34
N MET A 221 1.72 -7.13 4.39
CA MET A 221 0.32 -7.58 4.40
C MET A 221 -0.68 -6.45 4.64
N VAL A 222 -0.30 -5.39 5.37
CA VAL A 222 -1.10 -4.15 5.48
C VAL A 222 -1.15 -3.45 4.13
N PHE A 223 0.00 -3.32 3.45
CA PHE A 223 0.04 -2.72 2.12
C PHE A 223 -0.86 -3.49 1.15
N LEU A 224 -0.80 -4.82 1.16
CA LEU A 224 -1.68 -5.68 0.37
C LEU A 224 -3.16 -5.50 0.73
N SER A 225 -3.49 -5.44 2.02
CA SER A 225 -4.84 -5.22 2.52
C SER A 225 -5.43 -3.90 2.01
N LEU A 226 -4.67 -2.81 2.10
CA LEU A 226 -5.04 -1.49 1.58
C LEU A 226 -5.17 -1.51 0.05
N TYR A 227 -4.22 -2.13 -0.65
CA TYR A 227 -4.25 -2.26 -2.11
C TYR A 227 -5.51 -2.98 -2.58
N ILE A 228 -5.80 -4.17 -2.03
CA ILE A 228 -7.02 -4.92 -2.36
C ILE A 228 -8.26 -4.10 -2.01
N SER A 229 -8.27 -3.43 -0.85
CA SER A 229 -9.38 -2.58 -0.41
C SER A 229 -9.76 -1.51 -1.44
N GLY A 230 -8.75 -0.86 -2.03
CA GLY A 230 -8.97 0.10 -3.11
C GLY A 230 -9.51 -0.56 -4.38
N LYS A 231 -8.98 -1.73 -4.77
CA LYS A 231 -9.40 -2.43 -6.01
C LYS A 231 -10.82 -2.96 -5.96
N ILE A 232 -11.27 -3.45 -4.82
CA ILE A 232 -12.64 -3.97 -4.65
C ILE A 232 -13.62 -2.90 -4.16
N GLN A 233 -13.15 -1.66 -3.99
CA GLN A 233 -13.87 -0.53 -3.40
C GLN A 233 -14.66 -0.98 -2.17
N ALA A 234 -13.94 -1.45 -1.15
CA ALA A 234 -14.59 -2.04 0.02
C ALA A 234 -15.45 -1.07 0.82
N PHE A 235 -15.16 0.22 0.71
CA PHE A 235 -15.89 1.29 1.38
C PHE A 235 -16.77 2.09 0.40
N ASP A 236 -17.34 1.44 -0.62
CA ASP A 236 -18.27 2.01 -1.61
C ASP A 236 -19.66 2.43 -1.05
N ARG A 237 -19.82 2.47 0.27
CA ARG A 237 -21.06 2.75 1.00
C ARG A 237 -22.21 1.77 0.72
N ARG A 238 -21.97 0.64 0.03
CA ARG A 238 -23.01 -0.36 -0.28
C ARG A 238 -23.16 -1.47 0.76
N GLY A 239 -22.24 -1.54 1.75
CA GLY A 239 -22.40 -2.41 2.92
C GLY A 239 -22.10 -3.91 2.71
N HIS A 240 -21.34 -4.29 1.69
CA HIS A 240 -21.02 -5.70 1.42
C HIS A 240 -19.93 -6.25 2.37
N VAL A 241 -20.34 -6.88 3.47
CA VAL A 241 -19.43 -7.40 4.53
C VAL A 241 -18.39 -8.40 4.00
N ALA A 242 -18.71 -9.18 2.97
CA ALA A 242 -17.77 -10.14 2.37
C ALA A 242 -16.45 -9.47 1.90
N LYS A 243 -16.49 -8.20 1.50
CA LYS A 243 -15.30 -7.43 1.12
C LYS A 243 -14.34 -7.25 2.31
N LEU A 244 -14.87 -7.09 3.53
CA LEU A 244 -14.06 -6.98 4.74
C LEU A 244 -13.32 -8.28 5.04
N CYS A 245 -13.95 -9.44 4.86
CA CYS A 245 -13.29 -10.73 5.08
C CYS A 245 -12.03 -10.89 4.20
N ILE A 246 -12.09 -10.41 2.95
CA ILE A 246 -10.95 -10.43 2.02
C ILE A 246 -9.83 -9.51 2.51
N ILE A 247 -10.17 -8.33 3.02
CA ILE A 247 -9.20 -7.32 3.49
C ILE A 247 -8.54 -7.73 4.81
N PHE A 248 -9.29 -8.37 5.71
CA PHE A 248 -8.76 -8.82 7.00
C PHE A 248 -7.90 -10.09 6.89
N LEU A 249 -8.07 -10.90 5.85
CA LEU A 249 -7.30 -12.15 5.69
C LEU A 249 -5.78 -11.91 5.67
N PRO A 250 -5.23 -10.95 4.89
CA PRO A 250 -3.81 -10.61 4.99
C PRO A 250 -3.36 -10.19 6.40
N LEU A 251 -4.19 -9.41 7.09
CA LEU A 251 -3.89 -8.93 8.45
C LEU A 251 -3.87 -10.08 9.47
N LEU A 252 -4.76 -11.05 9.30
CA LEU A 252 -4.78 -12.28 10.11
C LEU A 252 -3.48 -13.07 9.92
N VAL A 253 -3.02 -13.24 8.67
CA VAL A 253 -1.74 -13.92 8.39
C VAL A 253 -0.57 -13.22 9.09
N ALA A 254 -0.47 -11.90 9.00
CA ALA A 254 0.59 -11.15 9.67
C ALA A 254 0.53 -11.28 11.21
N THR A 255 -0.69 -11.29 11.76
CA THR A 255 -0.93 -11.49 13.20
C THR A 255 -0.48 -12.88 13.65
N LEU A 256 -0.79 -13.93 12.88
CA LEU A 256 -0.36 -15.31 13.18
C LEU A 256 1.17 -15.46 13.12
N VAL A 257 1.85 -14.78 12.19
CA VAL A 257 3.32 -14.72 12.20
C VAL A 257 3.83 -14.08 13.50
N GLY A 258 3.20 -12.99 13.95
CA GLY A 258 3.54 -12.36 15.22
C GLY A 258 3.33 -13.27 16.43
N ILE A 259 2.18 -13.94 16.52
CA ILE A 259 1.87 -14.89 17.60
C ILE A 259 2.91 -15.99 17.69
N SER A 260 3.35 -16.54 16.54
CA SER A 260 4.39 -17.58 16.52
C SER A 260 5.69 -17.15 17.19
N ARG A 261 6.00 -15.86 17.24
CA ARG A 261 7.21 -15.33 17.90
C ARG A 261 7.13 -15.36 19.42
N VAL A 262 5.92 -15.27 19.96
CA VAL A 262 5.66 -15.43 21.39
C VAL A 262 5.71 -16.91 21.74
N ASP A 263 5.06 -17.76 20.95
CA ASP A 263 5.02 -19.23 21.16
C ASP A 263 6.39 -19.90 21.12
N ASP A 264 7.28 -19.38 20.25
CA ASP A 264 8.67 -19.81 20.09
C ASP A 264 9.62 -19.19 21.15
N TYR A 265 9.11 -18.36 22.07
CA TYR A 265 9.88 -17.60 23.07
C TYR A 265 10.99 -16.72 22.46
N LYS A 266 10.77 -16.26 21.22
CA LYS A 266 11.73 -15.41 20.49
C LYS A 266 11.55 -13.94 20.81
N HIS A 267 10.35 -13.55 21.23
CA HIS A 267 9.95 -12.19 21.49
C HIS A 267 8.95 -12.13 22.63
N HIS A 268 8.98 -11.04 23.37
CA HIS A 268 7.90 -10.70 24.30
C HIS A 268 6.68 -10.21 23.53
N TRP A 269 5.49 -10.31 24.11
CA TRP A 269 4.26 -9.85 23.44
C TRP A 269 4.32 -8.36 23.06
N ASN A 270 4.98 -7.52 23.85
CA ASN A 270 5.15 -6.10 23.57
C ASN A 270 6.13 -5.82 22.41
N ASP A 271 7.13 -6.70 22.20
CA ASP A 271 7.99 -6.63 21.01
C ASP A 271 7.17 -6.89 19.74
N VAL A 272 6.22 -7.82 19.81
CA VAL A 272 5.32 -8.20 18.70
C VAL A 272 4.32 -7.07 18.43
N PHE A 273 3.68 -6.54 19.47
CA PHE A 273 2.74 -5.43 19.34
C PHE A 273 3.39 -4.19 18.72
N ALA A 274 4.56 -3.77 19.24
CA ALA A 274 5.30 -2.63 18.71
C ALA A 274 5.78 -2.88 17.26
N GLY A 275 6.21 -4.10 16.94
CA GLY A 275 6.57 -4.48 15.57
C GLY A 275 5.38 -4.39 14.61
N GLY A 276 4.20 -4.89 15.02
CA GLY A 276 2.98 -4.80 14.23
C GLY A 276 2.54 -3.34 14.00
N LEU A 277 2.57 -2.51 15.04
CA LEU A 277 2.25 -1.08 14.94
C LEU A 277 3.21 -0.36 14.00
N LEU A 278 4.51 -0.60 14.13
CA LEU A 278 5.53 -0.02 13.24
C LEU A 278 5.27 -0.38 11.77
N GLY A 279 5.07 -1.67 11.48
CA GLY A 279 4.79 -2.14 10.11
C GLY A 279 3.48 -1.58 9.55
N LEU A 280 2.43 -1.51 10.38
CA LEU A 280 1.13 -0.91 10.01
C LEU A 280 1.28 0.57 9.64
N THR A 281 1.95 1.36 10.47
CA THR A 281 2.13 2.80 10.25
C THR A 281 2.94 3.06 8.99
N VAL A 282 4.11 2.42 8.83
CA VAL A 282 4.98 2.61 7.66
C VAL A 282 4.29 2.18 6.38
N ALA A 283 3.63 1.01 6.37
CA ALA A 283 2.90 0.54 5.20
C ALA A 283 1.77 1.48 4.78
N THR A 284 1.03 2.01 5.75
CA THR A 284 -0.05 2.97 5.49
C THR A 284 0.50 4.26 4.88
N MET A 285 1.58 4.81 5.43
CA MET A 285 2.23 6.00 4.88
C MET A 285 2.75 5.77 3.45
N CYS A 286 3.45 4.66 3.21
CA CYS A 286 3.97 4.31 1.89
C CYS A 286 2.85 4.06 0.89
N TYR A 287 1.75 3.41 1.29
CA TYR A 287 0.59 3.22 0.43
C TYR A 287 -0.01 4.58 0.01
N LEU A 288 -0.24 5.48 0.97
CA LEU A 288 -0.86 6.78 0.74
C LEU A 288 -0.02 7.72 -0.13
N GLN A 289 1.29 7.48 -0.25
CA GLN A 289 2.16 8.23 -1.15
C GLN A 289 1.86 7.94 -2.63
N PHE A 290 1.38 6.73 -2.95
CA PHE A 290 1.16 6.30 -4.34
C PHE A 290 -0.32 6.12 -4.69
N PHE A 291 -1.17 5.85 -3.70
CA PHE A 291 -2.59 5.57 -3.86
C PHE A 291 -3.44 6.46 -2.93
N PRO A 292 -4.64 6.88 -3.37
CA PRO A 292 -5.59 7.54 -2.49
C PRO A 292 -6.17 6.58 -1.44
N LEU A 293 -6.78 7.16 -0.41
CA LEU A 293 -7.50 6.41 0.62
C LEU A 293 -8.53 5.46 -0.04
N PRO A 294 -8.66 4.20 0.43
CA PRO A 294 -9.61 3.24 -0.16
C PRO A 294 -11.09 3.66 -0.11
N SER A 295 -11.43 4.68 0.69
CA SER A 295 -12.77 5.27 0.79
C SER A 295 -13.04 6.37 -0.23
N HIS A 296 -12.02 6.84 -0.95
CA HIS A 296 -12.14 7.87 -1.96
C HIS A 296 -12.70 7.27 -3.27
N ASP A 297 -13.47 8.05 -4.04
CA ASP A 297 -14.08 7.57 -5.30
C ASP A 297 -13.03 7.11 -6.33
N GLN A 298 -11.85 7.71 -6.28
CA GLN A 298 -10.67 7.36 -7.08
C GLN A 298 -9.73 6.34 -6.41
N GLY A 299 -10.16 5.67 -5.33
CA GLY A 299 -9.42 4.65 -4.56
C GLY A 299 -8.90 3.44 -5.35
N TRP A 300 -9.41 3.25 -6.57
CA TRP A 300 -9.17 2.08 -7.41
C TRP A 300 -7.87 2.17 -8.25
N GLY A 301 -7.29 3.36 -8.41
CA GLY A 301 -6.10 3.62 -9.23
C GLY A 301 -5.03 4.45 -8.50
N PRO A 302 -3.76 4.42 -8.96
CA PRO A 302 -2.69 5.27 -8.41
C PRO A 302 -2.83 6.73 -8.88
N TYR A 303 -2.25 7.69 -8.14
CA TYR A 303 -2.28 9.12 -8.54
C TYR A 303 -1.67 9.37 -9.92
N ALA A 304 -0.61 8.65 -10.28
CA ALA A 304 0.03 8.80 -11.59
C ALA A 304 -0.89 8.41 -12.75
N TYR A 305 -1.82 7.46 -12.55
CA TYR A 305 -2.79 7.09 -13.57
C TYR A 305 -3.76 8.24 -13.86
N PHE A 306 -4.28 8.90 -12.81
CA PHE A 306 -5.20 10.02 -12.98
C PHE A 306 -4.55 11.25 -13.60
N ARG A 307 -3.31 11.58 -13.19
CA ARG A 307 -2.55 12.67 -13.84
C ARG A 307 -2.30 12.42 -15.32
N ALA A 308 -1.91 11.19 -15.69
CA ALA A 308 -1.70 10.84 -17.09
C ALA A 308 -3.01 10.96 -17.91
N LEU A 309 -4.16 10.65 -17.31
CA LEU A 309 -5.46 10.79 -17.95
C LEU A 309 -5.84 12.27 -18.17
N GLU A 310 -5.59 13.13 -17.18
CA GLU A 310 -5.80 14.58 -17.27
C GLU A 310 -4.92 15.22 -18.34
N GLU A 311 -3.64 14.84 -18.43
CA GLU A 311 -2.70 15.31 -19.46
C GLU A 311 -3.14 14.90 -20.88
N LEU A 312 -3.65 13.67 -21.03
CA LEU A 312 -4.17 13.18 -22.32
C LEU A 312 -5.43 13.96 -22.73
N GLY A 313 -6.30 14.25 -21.77
CA GLY A 313 -7.49 15.08 -21.96
C GLY A 313 -7.13 16.50 -22.40
N ALA A 314 -6.23 17.16 -21.67
CA ALA A 314 -5.76 18.51 -21.99
C ALA A 314 -5.10 18.58 -23.38
N SER A 315 -4.28 17.59 -23.74
CA SER A 315 -3.65 17.52 -25.06
C SER A 315 -4.68 17.38 -26.19
N THR A 316 -5.72 16.54 -25.98
CA THR A 316 -6.80 16.36 -26.95
C THR A 316 -7.60 17.65 -27.14
N HIS A 317 -7.91 18.36 -26.05
CA HIS A 317 -8.58 19.66 -26.14
C HIS A 317 -7.73 20.72 -26.86
N ALA A 318 -6.41 20.74 -26.61
CA ALA A 318 -5.50 21.66 -27.30
C ALA A 318 -5.40 21.39 -28.81
N VAL A 319 -5.33 20.12 -29.23
CA VAL A 319 -5.33 19.73 -30.64
C VAL A 319 -6.65 20.10 -31.32
N ASN A 320 -7.78 19.79 -30.68
CA ASN A 320 -9.09 20.13 -31.22
C ASN A 320 -9.29 21.65 -31.37
N ALA A 321 -8.80 22.45 -30.41
CA ALA A 321 -8.82 23.91 -30.46
C ALA A 321 -7.90 24.48 -31.56
N ALA A 322 -6.72 23.88 -31.77
CA ALA A 322 -5.83 24.26 -32.85
C ALA A 322 -6.41 23.92 -34.24
N GLN A 323 -7.10 22.78 -34.35
CA GLN A 323 -7.74 22.36 -35.59
C GLN A 323 -8.97 23.21 -35.94
N THR A 324 -9.76 23.65 -34.95
CA THR A 324 -10.85 24.61 -35.18
C THR A 324 -10.32 25.97 -35.64
N LYS A 325 -9.20 26.44 -35.10
CA LYS A 325 -8.54 27.67 -35.57
C LYS A 325 -7.91 27.52 -36.96
N GLY A 326 -7.38 26.34 -37.29
CA GLY A 326 -6.83 26.05 -38.63
C GLY A 326 -7.91 25.98 -39.72
N VAL A 327 -9.05 25.33 -39.44
CA VAL A 327 -10.19 25.25 -40.37
C VAL A 327 -10.84 26.62 -40.59
N ALA A 328 -10.87 27.49 -39.57
CA ALA A 328 -11.33 28.87 -39.74
C ALA A 328 -10.41 29.69 -40.68
N ASN A 329 -9.12 29.37 -40.75
CA ASN A 329 -8.16 30.02 -41.65
C ASN A 329 -8.18 29.46 -43.08
N ASP A 330 -8.36 28.14 -43.25
CA ASP A 330 -8.48 27.52 -44.59
C ASP A 330 -9.85 27.77 -45.26
N GLY A 331 -10.89 28.04 -44.47
CA GLY A 331 -12.20 28.49 -44.97
C GLY A 331 -12.18 29.86 -45.65
N TYR A 332 -11.14 30.67 -45.45
CA TYR A 332 -10.96 31.97 -46.11
C TYR A 332 -10.14 31.89 -47.42
N ILE A 333 -9.47 30.77 -47.71
CA ILE A 333 -8.65 30.60 -48.93
C ILE A 333 -9.44 29.89 -50.05
N GLY A 334 -10.49 29.13 -49.71
CA GLY A 334 -11.35 28.42 -50.67
C GLY A 334 -12.44 29.25 -51.34
N LEU A 335 -12.62 30.51 -50.96
CA LEU A 335 -13.70 31.39 -51.46
C LEU A 335 -13.16 32.68 -52.09
N GLN A 336 -12.07 32.58 -52.88
CA GLN A 336 -11.50 33.73 -53.61
C GLN A 336 -11.22 33.41 -55.09
N LEU A 337 -12.02 32.55 -55.73
CA LEU A 337 -11.91 32.29 -57.18
C LEU A 337 -13.24 32.18 -57.94
N ALA A 338 -14.36 32.61 -57.36
CA ALA A 338 -15.58 32.80 -58.13
C ALA A 338 -16.37 34.00 -57.60
N SER A 339 -16.66 34.92 -58.53
CA SER A 339 -17.51 36.10 -58.46
C SER A 339 -17.04 37.26 -57.59
N ASP A 340 -16.29 38.18 -58.23
CA ASP A 340 -16.55 39.61 -58.10
C ASP A 340 -16.73 40.21 -59.50
N SER A 341 -17.97 40.51 -59.84
CA SER A 341 -18.32 41.75 -60.53
C SER A 341 -19.64 42.25 -59.91
N ASP A 342 -19.49 43.40 -59.26
CA ASP A 342 -20.46 44.48 -59.05
C ASP A 342 -21.54 44.33 -57.96
N SER A 343 -21.13 44.86 -56.81
CA SER A 343 -21.64 46.09 -56.16
C SER A 343 -22.88 45.99 -55.25
N ASP A 344 -22.52 46.02 -53.96
CA ASP A 344 -22.95 46.96 -52.91
C ASP A 344 -24.40 46.95 -52.43
N SER A 345 -24.60 46.15 -51.38
CA SER A 345 -25.48 46.50 -50.27
C SER A 345 -24.99 45.81 -49.00
N ASP A 346 -24.69 46.57 -47.94
CA ASP A 346 -24.61 45.98 -46.61
C ASP A 346 -25.32 46.83 -45.55
N SER A 347 -26.30 46.18 -44.96
CA SER A 347 -26.81 46.40 -43.62
C SER A 347 -25.75 45.98 -42.57
N ASN A 348 -25.64 46.70 -41.46
CA ASN A 348 -25.96 46.20 -40.10
C ASN A 348 -25.27 47.07 -39.04
N SER A 349 -26.05 47.91 -38.35
CA SER A 349 -25.70 48.43 -37.03
C SER A 349 -26.29 47.50 -35.98
N ARG A 350 -25.47 46.68 -35.32
CA ARG A 350 -25.90 45.98 -34.11
C ARG A 350 -24.74 45.76 -33.14
N ALA A 351 -24.81 46.53 -32.06
CA ALA A 351 -24.48 46.16 -30.69
C ALA A 351 -23.08 45.56 -30.47
N GLU A 352 -22.13 46.47 -30.30
CA GLU A 352 -21.28 46.44 -29.11
C GLU A 352 -22.21 46.45 -27.88
N ASP A 353 -22.14 45.43 -27.02
CA ASP A 353 -22.55 45.40 -25.60
C ASP A 353 -22.83 43.95 -25.16
N GLU A 354 -21.80 43.11 -24.96
CA GLU A 354 -21.93 41.89 -24.12
C GLU A 354 -20.58 41.30 -23.66
N GLU A 355 -19.55 42.14 -23.50
CA GLU A 355 -18.21 41.73 -23.01
C GLU A 355 -17.75 42.58 -21.81
N SER A 356 -18.63 42.80 -20.82
CA SER A 356 -18.25 43.46 -19.55
C SER A 356 -18.95 42.92 -18.29
N ASP A 357 -19.79 41.88 -18.38
CA ASP A 357 -20.61 41.43 -17.23
C ASP A 357 -20.15 40.12 -16.56
N TYR A 358 -18.98 39.58 -16.94
CA TYR A 358 -18.43 38.36 -16.31
C TYR A 358 -17.25 38.59 -15.36
N ILE A 359 -16.67 39.79 -15.31
CA ILE A 359 -15.54 40.11 -14.42
C ILE A 359 -15.99 40.79 -13.11
N ALA A 360 -17.18 41.39 -13.06
CA ALA A 360 -17.70 42.03 -11.84
C ALA A 360 -18.28 41.06 -10.79
N ARG A 361 -18.50 39.78 -11.13
CA ARG A 361 -19.12 38.79 -10.21
C ARG A 361 -18.12 37.98 -9.39
N ALA A 362 -16.81 38.17 -9.61
CA ALA A 362 -15.76 37.43 -8.89
C ALA A 362 -15.26 38.17 -7.64
N GLU A 363 -15.37 39.50 -7.58
CA GLU A 363 -14.87 40.30 -6.44
C GLU A 363 -15.88 40.41 -5.28
N ASP A 364 -17.20 40.29 -5.55
CA ASP A 364 -18.23 40.40 -4.50
C ASP A 364 -18.35 39.15 -3.61
N VAL A 365 -17.85 37.99 -4.06
CA VAL A 365 -17.93 36.73 -3.29
C VAL A 365 -16.78 36.61 -2.27
N GLU A 366 -15.65 37.29 -2.51
CA GLU A 366 -14.49 37.22 -1.62
C GLU A 366 -14.65 38.16 -0.40
N PHE A 367 -15.40 39.27 -0.54
CA PHE A 367 -15.66 40.23 0.54
C PHE A 367 -16.72 39.78 1.57
N ASP A 368 -17.69 38.94 1.19
CA ASP A 368 -18.73 38.44 2.13
C ASP A 368 -18.21 37.31 3.05
N SER A 369 -17.13 36.63 2.66
CA SER A 369 -16.55 35.52 3.44
C SER A 369 -15.68 35.99 4.62
N THR A 370 -15.13 37.21 4.54
CA THR A 370 -14.26 37.79 5.58
C THR A 370 -15.05 38.52 6.68
N SER A 371 -16.21 39.10 6.38
CA SER A 371 -17.05 39.77 7.40
C SER A 371 -17.72 38.78 8.36
N ARG A 372 -17.98 37.55 7.90
CA ARG A 372 -18.68 36.51 8.68
C ARG A 372 -17.76 35.75 9.66
N ALA A 373 -16.44 35.90 9.52
CA ALA A 373 -15.46 35.29 10.41
C ALA A 373 -15.21 36.13 11.67
N GLU A 374 -15.34 37.46 11.61
CA GLU A 374 -15.09 38.34 12.77
C GLU A 374 -16.27 38.41 13.75
N ASP A 375 -17.51 38.13 13.31
CA ASP A 375 -18.70 38.24 14.17
C ASP A 375 -18.97 36.98 15.04
N VAL A 376 -18.23 35.89 14.81
CA VAL A 376 -18.34 34.65 15.63
C VAL A 376 -17.36 34.66 16.82
N GLU A 377 -16.29 35.45 16.75
CA GLU A 377 -15.28 35.53 17.81
C GLU A 377 -15.60 36.59 18.90
N SER A 378 -16.58 37.46 18.66
CA SER A 378 -17.09 38.43 19.66
C SER A 378 -18.14 37.86 20.62
N ARG A 379 -18.72 36.68 20.33
CA ARG A 379 -19.74 36.01 21.17
C ARG A 379 -19.20 34.94 22.15
N LYS A 380 -17.89 34.86 22.33
CA LYS A 380 -17.23 33.96 23.29
C LYS A 380 -16.20 34.66 24.21
N ARG A 381 -16.41 35.94 24.51
CA ARG A 381 -15.80 36.61 25.67
C ARG A 381 -16.87 37.14 26.61
#